data_AF-A0A382K6G2-F1
#
_entry.id   AF-A0A382K6G2-F1
#
_cell.length_a   1.000
_cell.length_b   1.000
_cell.length_c   1.000
_cell.angle_alpha   90.00
_cell.angle_beta   90.00
_cell.angle_gamma   90.00
#
_symmetry.space_group_name_H-M   'P 1'
#
loop_
_entity.id
_entity.type
_entity.pdbx_description
1 polymer ?
#
loop_
_entity_poly.entity_id
_entity_poly.type
_entity_poly.pdbx_seq_one_letter_code
_entity_poly.pdbx_strand_id
1 'polypeptide(L)'
;MNSEVDVNIIGTGKVKFGLEYRDLLSDQGVCINVFGEVDSEEVELLRFDCFDHEPHYHYGPEKQNKRLMLDSTTEGDSLDWVLNKFYSRLPEMIERAGYQELSEYAQNTDMSGVIDQVSETAKHLSVSGRRTVMHDRGDVIVEAGPVRFGLEYRYLSNDEGVAIHVLGDVNGEEIELLTFDCFKRAPHYHYGPRAKNQRMYLDQTASPDSLKWALDLLNGGKLGPMLEKAGYADHASRLNPTILLESMETVS
;
A
#
# COMPACT_ATOMS: atom_id res chain seq x y z
N MET A 1 10.26 -5.45 -20.52
CA MET A 1 11.31 -6.30 -19.91
C MET A 1 10.64 -6.95 -18.72
N ASN A 2 10.40 -8.26 -18.80
CA ASN A 2 9.88 -9.02 -17.66
C ASN A 2 11.01 -9.05 -16.63
N SER A 3 10.88 -8.28 -15.56
CA SER A 3 11.68 -8.51 -14.36
C SER A 3 11.28 -9.89 -13.85
N GLU A 4 12.22 -10.84 -13.83
CA GLU A 4 12.09 -12.01 -12.96
C GLU A 4 11.87 -11.46 -11.55
N VAL A 5 10.67 -11.65 -11.03
CA VAL A 5 10.34 -11.30 -9.65
C VAL A 5 10.86 -12.46 -8.82
N ASP A 6 11.72 -12.19 -7.84
CA ASP A 6 12.19 -13.20 -6.89
C ASP A 6 10.99 -13.70 -6.06
N VAL A 7 10.35 -14.77 -6.54
CA VAL A 7 9.27 -15.44 -5.80
C VAL A 7 9.91 -16.24 -4.67
N ASN A 8 9.64 -15.84 -3.42
CA ASN A 8 10.04 -16.60 -2.25
C ASN A 8 9.05 -17.76 -2.05
N ILE A 9 9.51 -18.99 -2.31
CA ILE A 9 8.72 -20.20 -2.07
C ILE A 9 8.94 -20.71 -0.65
N ILE A 10 7.85 -20.88 0.10
CA ILE A 10 7.84 -21.39 1.48
C ILE A 10 7.05 -22.70 1.53
N GLY A 11 7.64 -23.72 2.16
CA GLY A 11 7.06 -25.05 2.32
C GLY A 11 7.69 -26.11 1.43
N THR A 12 7.67 -27.37 1.89
CA THR A 12 8.27 -28.53 1.21
C THR A 12 7.26 -29.66 0.96
N GLY A 13 5.99 -29.46 1.31
CA GLY A 13 4.90 -30.42 1.15
C GLY A 13 4.15 -30.28 -0.16
N LYS A 14 2.99 -30.97 -0.25
CA LYS A 14 2.08 -30.89 -1.42
C LYS A 14 1.37 -29.55 -1.55
N VAL A 15 1.42 -28.72 -0.50
CA VAL A 15 0.92 -27.34 -0.51
C VAL A 15 2.08 -26.43 -0.13
N LYS A 16 2.33 -25.41 -0.95
CA LYS A 16 3.41 -24.44 -0.79
C LYS A 16 2.89 -23.04 -1.01
N PHE A 17 3.66 -22.05 -0.58
CA PHE A 17 3.31 -20.64 -0.71
C PHE A 17 4.37 -19.91 -1.53
N GLY A 18 3.95 -19.17 -2.55
CA GLY A 18 4.79 -18.18 -3.20
C GLY A 18 4.47 -16.80 -2.65
N LEU A 19 5.50 -16.02 -2.36
CA LEU A 19 5.36 -14.65 -1.92
C LEU A 19 6.17 -13.74 -2.84
N GLU A 20 5.54 -12.66 -3.27
CA GLU A 20 6.21 -11.61 -4.02
C GLU A 20 5.59 -10.24 -3.68
N TYR A 21 6.40 -9.19 -3.80
CA TYR A 21 5.88 -7.83 -3.78
C TYR A 21 5.65 -7.38 -5.21
N ARG A 22 4.42 -6.97 -5.54
CA ARG A 22 4.11 -6.43 -6.85
C ARG A 22 3.98 -4.92 -6.80
N ASP A 23 4.70 -4.28 -7.71
CA ASP A 23 4.56 -2.86 -8.03
C ASP A 23 3.89 -2.74 -9.41
N LEU A 24 2.56 -2.62 -9.44
CA LEU A 24 1.79 -2.53 -10.69
C LEU A 24 1.81 -1.10 -11.28
N LEU A 25 0.96 -0.76 -12.26
CA LEU A 25 0.89 0.63 -12.75
C LEU A 25 -0.01 1.52 -11.87
N SER A 26 -1.04 0.96 -11.25
CA SER A 26 -2.01 1.71 -10.41
C SER A 26 -2.12 1.23 -8.97
N ASP A 27 -1.49 0.11 -8.61
CA ASP A 27 -1.55 -0.45 -7.26
C ASP A 27 -0.23 -1.12 -6.83
N GLN A 28 -0.04 -1.40 -5.56
CA GLN A 28 1.11 -2.16 -5.06
C GLN A 28 0.73 -2.97 -3.82
N GLY A 29 1.48 -4.03 -3.55
CA GLY A 29 1.28 -4.80 -2.32
C GLY A 29 1.87 -6.20 -2.41
N VAL A 30 1.62 -6.97 -1.35
CA VAL A 30 2.09 -8.36 -1.25
C VAL A 30 1.11 -9.26 -1.99
N CYS A 31 1.65 -10.09 -2.88
CA CYS A 31 0.94 -11.20 -3.49
C CYS A 31 1.34 -12.49 -2.80
N ILE A 32 0.36 -13.30 -2.44
CA ILE A 32 0.57 -14.64 -1.90
C ILE A 32 -0.16 -15.65 -2.77
N ASN A 33 0.60 -16.57 -3.36
CA ASN A 33 0.10 -17.69 -4.12
C ASN A 33 0.11 -18.92 -3.23
N VAL A 34 -0.91 -19.77 -3.34
CA VAL A 34 -0.92 -21.11 -2.75
C VAL A 34 -0.82 -22.09 -3.90
N PHE A 35 0.26 -22.86 -3.94
CA PHE A 35 0.51 -23.88 -4.95
C PHE A 35 0.23 -25.26 -4.40
N GLY A 36 -0.13 -26.19 -5.27
CA GLY A 36 -0.09 -27.60 -4.96
C GLY A 36 0.20 -28.47 -6.18
N GLU A 37 0.47 -29.75 -5.92
CA GLU A 37 0.82 -30.71 -6.97
C GLU A 37 -0.41 -31.53 -7.40
N VAL A 38 -0.75 -31.48 -8.69
CA VAL A 38 -1.82 -32.26 -9.33
C VAL A 38 -1.23 -32.95 -10.56
N ASP A 39 -1.36 -34.27 -10.64
CA ASP A 39 -0.78 -35.08 -11.73
C ASP A 39 0.72 -34.80 -12.00
N SER A 40 1.48 -34.57 -10.92
CA SER A 40 2.92 -34.21 -10.93
C SER A 40 3.26 -32.84 -11.55
N GLU A 41 2.26 -32.00 -11.80
CA GLU A 41 2.43 -30.61 -12.20
C GLU A 41 2.09 -29.67 -11.02
N GLU A 42 2.83 -28.58 -10.90
CA GLU A 42 2.51 -27.53 -9.92
C GLU A 42 1.39 -26.64 -10.47
N VAL A 43 0.35 -26.43 -9.65
CA VAL A 43 -0.84 -25.67 -10.02
C VAL A 43 -1.13 -24.61 -8.96
N GLU A 44 -1.45 -23.41 -9.40
CA GLU A 44 -1.93 -22.33 -8.53
C GLU A 44 -3.36 -22.63 -8.02
N LEU A 45 -3.47 -22.91 -6.72
CA LEU A 45 -4.74 -23.23 -6.05
C LEU A 45 -5.51 -21.96 -5.68
N LEU A 46 -4.81 -21.00 -5.10
CA LEU A 46 -5.35 -19.73 -4.60
C LEU A 46 -4.35 -18.60 -4.89
N ARG A 47 -4.85 -17.39 -5.10
CA ARG A 47 -4.03 -16.17 -5.11
C ARG A 47 -4.66 -15.10 -4.27
N PHE A 48 -3.84 -14.40 -3.51
CA PHE A 48 -4.23 -13.26 -2.69
C PHE A 48 -3.39 -12.06 -3.09
N ASP A 49 -4.04 -11.04 -3.64
CA ASP A 49 -3.44 -9.81 -4.09
C ASP A 49 -3.77 -8.75 -3.01
N CYS A 50 -2.91 -8.61 -1.99
CA CYS A 50 -3.09 -7.73 -0.83
C CYS A 50 -2.64 -6.30 -1.16
N PHE A 51 -3.35 -5.70 -2.11
CA PHE A 51 -3.01 -4.41 -2.66
C PHE A 51 -3.56 -3.22 -1.86
N ASP A 52 -2.92 -2.06 -2.00
CA ASP A 52 -3.27 -0.82 -1.31
C ASP A 52 -4.66 -0.30 -1.73
N HIS A 53 -5.06 -0.44 -3.00
CA HIS A 53 -6.31 0.13 -3.53
C HIS A 53 -7.38 -0.90 -3.89
N GLU A 54 -6.99 -1.99 -4.55
CA GLU A 54 -7.90 -3.05 -5.00
C GLU A 54 -7.53 -4.43 -4.40
N PRO A 55 -7.54 -4.61 -3.07
CA PRO A 55 -7.25 -5.91 -2.48
C PRO A 55 -8.30 -6.94 -2.94
N HIS A 56 -7.83 -8.10 -3.39
CA HIS A 56 -8.70 -9.15 -3.92
C HIS A 56 -8.04 -10.52 -3.87
N TYR A 57 -8.82 -11.57 -4.12
CA TYR A 57 -8.31 -12.94 -4.14
C TYR A 57 -9.02 -13.80 -5.19
N HIS A 58 -8.39 -14.90 -5.56
CA HIS A 58 -8.81 -15.80 -6.63
C HIS A 58 -8.91 -17.24 -6.13
N TYR A 59 -10.02 -17.90 -6.44
CA TYR A 59 -10.16 -19.35 -6.30
C TYR A 59 -9.83 -20.05 -7.61
N GLY A 60 -8.86 -20.96 -7.58
CA GLY A 60 -8.37 -21.73 -8.72
C GLY A 60 -7.98 -20.84 -9.90
N PRO A 61 -6.93 -20.00 -9.80
CA PRO A 61 -6.44 -19.16 -10.90
C PRO A 61 -6.24 -19.91 -12.22
N GLU A 62 -5.76 -21.15 -12.15
CA GLU A 62 -5.56 -22.04 -13.32
C GLU A 62 -6.80 -22.90 -13.65
N LYS A 63 -7.92 -22.67 -12.97
CA LYS A 63 -9.19 -23.36 -13.17
C LYS A 63 -10.30 -22.38 -13.52
N GLN A 64 -11.12 -22.01 -12.54
CA GLN A 64 -12.26 -21.12 -12.72
C GLN A 64 -11.88 -19.63 -12.63
N ASN A 65 -10.69 -19.33 -12.11
CA ASN A 65 -10.16 -17.98 -11.88
C ASN A 65 -11.19 -17.02 -11.25
N LYS A 66 -11.89 -17.50 -10.21
CA LYS A 66 -12.97 -16.73 -9.59
C LYS A 66 -12.37 -15.65 -8.70
N ARG A 67 -12.28 -14.43 -9.22
CA ARG A 67 -11.90 -13.21 -8.49
C ARG A 67 -13.01 -12.75 -7.55
N LEU A 68 -12.65 -12.41 -6.32
CA LEU A 68 -13.50 -11.76 -5.34
C LEU A 68 -12.76 -10.55 -4.76
N MET A 69 -13.42 -9.39 -4.73
CA MET A 69 -12.89 -8.19 -4.08
C MET A 69 -12.93 -8.38 -2.57
N LEU A 70 -11.91 -7.87 -1.88
CA LEU A 70 -11.89 -7.78 -0.42
C LEU A 70 -12.24 -6.34 -0.04
N ASP A 71 -13.33 -6.17 0.70
CA ASP A 71 -13.70 -4.85 1.22
C ASP A 71 -12.96 -4.61 2.54
N SER A 72 -11.86 -3.86 2.47
CA SER A 72 -11.04 -3.50 3.64
C SER A 72 -11.81 -2.65 4.66
N THR A 73 -12.91 -2.00 4.26
CA THR A 73 -13.79 -1.27 5.19
C THR A 73 -14.44 -2.22 6.20
N THR A 74 -14.85 -3.40 5.74
CA THR A 74 -15.56 -4.38 6.58
C THR A 74 -14.63 -5.43 7.17
N GLU A 75 -13.54 -5.75 6.47
CA GLU A 75 -12.65 -6.87 6.80
C GLU A 75 -11.32 -6.43 7.44
N GLY A 76 -11.00 -5.13 7.40
CA GLY A 76 -9.75 -4.56 7.93
C GLY A 76 -8.59 -4.64 6.93
N ASP A 77 -7.36 -4.71 7.46
CA ASP A 77 -6.15 -4.84 6.64
C ASP A 77 -6.17 -6.15 5.83
N SER A 78 -5.88 -6.04 4.53
CA SER A 78 -6.01 -7.17 3.62
C SER A 78 -5.00 -8.27 3.88
N LEU A 79 -3.77 -7.92 4.26
CA LEU A 79 -2.72 -8.90 4.55
C LEU A 79 -3.04 -9.65 5.84
N ASP A 80 -3.40 -8.93 6.91
CA ASP A 80 -3.80 -9.56 8.17
C ASP A 80 -5.02 -10.49 7.99
N TRP A 81 -5.99 -10.09 7.15
CA TRP A 81 -7.13 -10.93 6.83
C TRP A 81 -6.70 -12.25 6.16
N VAL A 82 -5.81 -12.19 5.17
CA VAL A 82 -5.31 -13.37 4.45
C VAL A 82 -4.55 -14.31 5.38
N LEU A 83 -3.65 -13.77 6.19
CA LEU A 83 -2.89 -14.56 7.16
C LEU A 83 -3.84 -15.24 8.17
N ASN A 84 -4.87 -14.54 8.64
CA ASN A 84 -5.91 -15.14 9.49
C ASN A 84 -6.67 -16.28 8.78
N LYS A 85 -6.98 -16.15 7.48
CA LYS A 85 -7.63 -17.23 6.72
C LYS A 85 -6.72 -18.43 6.52
N PHE A 86 -5.42 -18.25 6.41
CA PHE A 86 -4.50 -19.39 6.35
C PHE A 86 -4.56 -20.25 7.62
N TYR A 87 -4.59 -19.65 8.81
CA TYR A 87 -4.73 -20.41 10.05
C TYR A 87 -6.11 -21.06 10.21
N SER A 88 -7.18 -20.41 9.75
CA SER A 88 -8.54 -20.78 10.14
C SER A 88 -9.36 -21.48 9.07
N ARG A 89 -9.01 -21.33 7.78
CA ARG A 89 -9.88 -21.68 6.65
C ARG A 89 -9.14 -22.19 5.41
N LEU A 90 -7.82 -22.41 5.45
CA LEU A 90 -7.05 -22.78 4.26
C LEU A 90 -7.61 -24.05 3.56
N PRO A 91 -7.88 -25.16 4.26
CA PRO A 91 -8.42 -26.37 3.61
C PRO A 91 -9.75 -26.09 2.88
N GLU A 92 -10.70 -25.43 3.52
CA GLU A 92 -12.01 -25.12 2.92
C GLU A 92 -11.88 -24.18 1.72
N MET A 93 -10.87 -23.29 1.72
CA MET A 93 -10.60 -22.45 0.57
C MET A 93 -10.02 -23.25 -0.60
N ILE A 94 -9.11 -24.19 -0.35
CA ILE A 94 -8.56 -25.12 -1.36
C ILE A 94 -9.66 -26.02 -1.93
N GLU A 95 -10.55 -26.54 -1.08
CA GLU A 95 -11.72 -27.32 -1.49
C GLU A 95 -12.62 -26.49 -2.42
N ARG A 96 -12.89 -25.24 -2.07
CA ARG A 96 -13.69 -24.32 -2.90
C ARG A 96 -13.01 -23.94 -4.22
N ALA A 97 -11.68 -23.97 -4.29
CA ALA A 97 -10.94 -23.89 -5.55
C ALA A 97 -11.06 -25.17 -6.40
N GLY A 98 -11.63 -26.23 -5.83
CA GLY A 98 -11.96 -27.48 -6.51
C GLY A 98 -10.85 -28.53 -6.44
N TYR A 99 -10.04 -28.51 -5.37
CA TYR A 99 -8.93 -29.43 -5.13
C TYR A 99 -9.16 -30.24 -3.85
N GLN A 100 -10.07 -31.22 -3.90
CA GLN A 100 -10.48 -32.00 -2.72
C GLN A 100 -9.31 -32.70 -2.02
N GLU A 101 -8.46 -33.41 -2.79
CA GLU A 101 -7.34 -34.18 -2.23
C GLU A 101 -6.29 -33.28 -1.54
N LEU A 102 -6.06 -32.07 -2.08
CA LEU A 102 -5.14 -31.10 -1.48
C LEU A 102 -5.75 -30.42 -0.25
N SER A 103 -7.07 -30.23 -0.21
CA SER A 103 -7.79 -29.80 0.99
C SER A 103 -7.64 -30.83 2.12
N GLU A 104 -7.92 -32.10 1.83
CA GLU A 104 -7.76 -33.20 2.79
C GLU A 104 -6.30 -33.32 3.27
N TYR A 105 -5.33 -33.15 2.38
CA TYR A 105 -3.92 -33.09 2.77
C TYR A 105 -3.64 -31.95 3.74
N ALA A 106 -4.10 -30.72 3.43
CA ALA A 106 -3.90 -29.55 4.27
C ALA A 106 -4.59 -29.69 5.64
N GLN A 107 -5.75 -30.34 5.69
CA GLN A 107 -6.47 -30.60 6.94
C GLN A 107 -5.78 -31.63 7.84
N ASN A 108 -5.08 -32.60 7.24
CA ASN A 108 -4.40 -33.68 7.97
C ASN A 108 -2.90 -33.43 8.22
N THR A 109 -2.38 -32.28 7.80
CA THR A 109 -0.97 -31.90 7.97
C THR A 109 -0.87 -30.71 8.92
N ASP A 110 0.06 -30.76 9.88
CA ASP A 110 0.37 -29.56 10.68
C ASP A 110 1.11 -28.54 9.82
N MET A 111 0.39 -27.51 9.40
CA MET A 111 0.92 -26.40 8.60
C MET A 111 1.32 -25.18 9.43
N SER A 112 1.17 -25.22 10.76
CA SER A 112 1.37 -24.04 11.63
C SER A 112 2.73 -23.38 11.43
N GLY A 113 3.82 -24.15 11.49
CA GLY A 113 5.17 -23.62 11.29
C GLY A 113 5.43 -23.04 9.89
N VAL A 114 4.78 -23.59 8.86
CA VAL A 114 4.86 -23.03 7.49
C VAL A 114 4.08 -21.72 7.41
N ILE A 115 2.88 -21.66 7.99
CA ILE A 115 2.04 -20.46 8.00
C ILE A 115 2.69 -19.35 8.85
N ASP A 116 3.38 -19.69 9.94
CA ASP A 116 4.17 -18.74 10.73
C ASP A 116 5.28 -18.11 9.87
N GLN A 117 6.03 -18.91 9.11
CA GLN A 117 7.06 -18.41 8.18
C GLN A 117 6.48 -17.54 7.06
N VAL A 118 5.33 -17.93 6.50
CA VAL A 118 4.59 -17.12 5.52
C VAL A 118 4.19 -15.78 6.13
N SER A 119 3.69 -15.79 7.36
CA SER A 119 3.26 -14.58 8.07
C SER A 119 4.42 -13.63 8.32
N GLU A 120 5.56 -14.13 8.81
CA GLU A 120 6.76 -13.33 9.04
C GLU A 120 7.31 -12.76 7.72
N THR A 121 7.43 -13.60 6.70
CA THR A 121 7.97 -13.21 5.39
C THR A 121 7.06 -12.20 4.69
N ALA A 122 5.73 -12.40 4.71
CA ALA A 122 4.78 -11.49 4.10
C ALA A 122 4.77 -10.12 4.79
N LYS A 123 4.86 -10.09 6.13
CA LYS A 123 4.95 -8.83 6.90
C LYS A 123 6.27 -8.11 6.66
N HIS A 124 7.38 -8.83 6.57
CA HIS A 124 8.64 -8.23 6.18
C HIS A 124 8.56 -7.65 4.76
N LEU A 125 8.03 -8.44 3.81
CA LEU A 125 7.92 -8.05 2.41
C LEU A 125 6.99 -6.85 2.19
N SER A 126 5.92 -6.71 2.99
CA SER A 126 5.01 -5.56 2.92
C SER A 126 5.68 -4.25 3.34
N VAL A 127 6.76 -4.33 4.11
CA VAL A 127 7.61 -3.19 4.50
C VAL A 127 8.76 -3.02 3.50
N SER A 128 9.58 -4.05 3.32
CA SER A 128 10.83 -3.96 2.56
C SER A 128 10.63 -3.84 1.05
N GLY A 129 9.55 -4.43 0.50
CA GLY A 129 9.22 -4.35 -0.92
C GLY A 129 8.54 -3.04 -1.30
N ARG A 130 8.07 -2.28 -0.31
CA ARG A 130 7.29 -1.06 -0.53
C ARG A 130 8.14 -0.01 -1.20
N ARG A 131 7.67 0.48 -2.35
CA ARG A 131 8.34 1.59 -3.02
C ARG A 131 7.87 2.89 -2.40
N THR A 132 8.75 3.48 -1.61
CA THR A 132 8.59 4.84 -1.12
C THR A 132 9.39 5.81 -1.99
N VAL A 133 8.71 6.77 -2.61
CA VAL A 133 9.36 8.02 -3.00
C VAL A 133 9.31 8.88 -1.76
N MET A 134 10.48 9.10 -1.16
CA MET A 134 10.65 10.01 -0.03
C MET A 134 11.55 11.14 -0.49
N HIS A 135 11.07 12.36 -0.42
CA HIS A 135 11.91 13.54 -0.51
C HIS A 135 12.61 13.82 0.82
N ASP A 136 13.34 14.95 0.91
CA ASP A 136 13.78 15.45 2.21
C ASP A 136 12.55 15.76 3.08
N ARG A 137 12.71 15.67 4.39
CA ARG A 137 11.66 16.02 5.36
C ARG A 137 11.42 17.52 5.46
N GLY A 138 12.30 18.34 4.89
CA GLY A 138 12.27 19.81 4.92
C GLY A 138 13.09 20.43 6.05
N ASP A 139 13.39 21.72 5.91
CA ASP A 139 14.17 22.53 6.86
C ASP A 139 13.35 22.93 8.10
N VAL A 140 12.05 23.15 7.92
CA VAL A 140 11.11 23.53 8.98
C VAL A 140 10.07 22.44 9.12
N ILE A 141 9.92 21.91 10.33
CA ILE A 141 8.91 20.89 10.67
C ILE A 141 7.85 21.51 11.58
N VAL A 142 6.60 21.37 11.18
CA VAL A 142 5.42 21.77 11.96
C VAL A 142 4.61 20.53 12.32
N GLU A 143 4.53 20.21 13.61
CA GLU A 143 3.71 19.10 14.12
C GLU A 143 2.22 19.44 14.00
N ALA A 144 1.41 18.49 13.52
CA ALA A 144 -0.01 18.70 13.23
C ALA A 144 -0.87 17.48 13.60
N GLY A 145 -0.58 16.86 14.75
CA GLY A 145 -1.29 15.68 15.24
C GLY A 145 -0.71 14.38 14.67
N PRO A 146 -1.49 13.54 13.94
CA PRO A 146 -0.98 12.30 13.37
C PRO A 146 -0.07 12.51 12.15
N VAL A 147 0.11 13.75 11.70
CA VAL A 147 0.97 14.15 10.58
C VAL A 147 1.84 15.36 10.97
N ARG A 148 2.85 15.63 10.15
CA ARG A 148 3.72 16.81 10.24
C ARG A 148 3.81 17.47 8.87
N PHE A 149 4.00 18.79 8.85
CA PHE A 149 4.33 19.52 7.64
C PHE A 149 5.83 19.83 7.64
N GLY A 150 6.52 19.30 6.64
CA GLY A 150 7.89 19.66 6.32
C GLY A 150 7.92 20.75 5.26
N LEU A 151 8.74 21.78 5.43
CA LEU A 151 8.85 22.88 4.49
C LEU A 151 10.30 23.07 4.07
N GLU A 152 10.54 23.14 2.77
CA GLU A 152 11.82 23.55 2.20
C GLU A 152 11.62 24.38 0.92
N TYR A 153 12.63 25.17 0.57
CA TYR A 153 12.72 25.76 -0.76
C TYR A 153 13.75 24.99 -1.58
N ARG A 154 13.30 24.39 -2.67
CA ARG A 154 14.12 23.50 -3.50
C ARG A 154 14.66 24.25 -4.71
N TYR A 155 15.96 24.08 -4.96
CA TYR A 155 16.63 24.52 -6.18
C TYR A 155 16.95 23.30 -7.05
N LEU A 156 16.22 23.11 -8.16
CA LEU A 156 16.43 22.02 -9.11
C LEU A 156 17.15 22.54 -10.35
N SER A 157 17.71 21.63 -11.15
CA SER A 157 18.46 22.01 -12.35
C SER A 157 17.61 22.74 -13.41
N ASN A 158 16.28 22.54 -13.39
CA ASN A 158 15.35 23.09 -14.37
C ASN A 158 14.13 23.78 -13.76
N ASP A 159 13.96 23.81 -12.43
CA ASP A 159 12.82 24.41 -11.73
C ASP A 159 13.21 24.80 -10.29
N GLU A 160 12.35 25.52 -9.59
CA GLU A 160 12.56 25.87 -8.18
C GLU A 160 11.24 26.26 -7.51
N GLY A 161 11.18 26.20 -6.18
CA GLY A 161 10.04 26.68 -5.40
C GLY A 161 9.91 26.01 -4.05
N VAL A 162 8.83 26.32 -3.35
CA VAL A 162 8.52 25.75 -2.03
C VAL A 162 7.97 24.34 -2.20
N ALA A 163 8.46 23.39 -1.41
CA ALA A 163 7.84 22.09 -1.22
C ALA A 163 7.20 22.03 0.18
N ILE A 164 5.99 21.48 0.24
CA ILE A 164 5.29 21.15 1.49
C ILE A 164 5.15 19.63 1.55
N HIS A 165 5.93 19.01 2.43
CA HIS A 165 5.89 17.59 2.72
C HIS A 165 4.84 17.32 3.79
N VAL A 166 3.95 16.36 3.57
CA VAL A 166 3.07 15.84 4.63
C VAL A 166 3.68 14.53 5.10
N LEU A 167 4.22 14.52 6.30
CA LEU A 167 4.93 13.38 6.89
C LEU A 167 4.03 12.68 7.91
N GLY A 168 4.24 11.39 8.13
CA GLY A 168 3.61 10.68 9.24
C GLY A 168 4.20 9.30 9.47
N ASP A 169 3.95 8.76 10.66
CA ASP A 169 4.56 7.51 11.08
C ASP A 169 3.74 6.33 10.56
N VAL A 170 4.40 5.41 9.85
CA VAL A 170 3.83 4.17 9.33
C VAL A 170 4.74 3.02 9.79
N ASN A 171 4.19 2.08 10.54
CA ASN A 171 4.94 0.94 11.09
C ASN A 171 6.20 1.35 11.90
N GLY A 172 6.15 2.50 12.58
CA GLY A 172 7.25 2.99 13.41
C GLY A 172 8.31 3.80 12.64
N GLU A 173 8.14 3.99 11.34
CA GLU A 173 9.02 4.82 10.52
C GLU A 173 8.28 6.08 10.04
N GLU A 174 8.92 7.25 10.15
CA GLU A 174 8.41 8.48 9.54
C GLU A 174 8.57 8.36 8.02
N ILE A 175 7.47 8.51 7.30
CA ILE A 175 7.49 8.57 5.84
C ILE A 175 6.77 9.80 5.33
N GLU A 176 7.11 10.22 4.12
CA GLU A 176 6.30 11.18 3.36
C GLU A 176 4.99 10.49 2.93
N LEU A 177 3.85 11.14 3.13
CA LEU A 177 2.50 10.65 2.81
C LEU A 177 1.93 11.32 1.55
N LEU A 178 2.24 12.61 1.40
CA LEU A 178 1.87 13.50 0.29
C LEU A 178 2.95 14.57 0.16
N THR A 179 3.09 15.16 -1.02
CA THR A 179 3.95 16.35 -1.22
C THR A 179 3.25 17.35 -2.12
N PHE A 180 3.40 18.63 -1.83
CA PHE A 180 3.01 19.72 -2.72
C PHE A 180 4.27 20.46 -3.18
N ASP A 181 4.71 20.20 -4.40
CA ASP A 181 5.82 20.88 -5.04
C ASP A 181 5.28 22.15 -5.73
N CYS A 182 5.29 23.28 -5.02
CA CYS A 182 4.81 24.57 -5.49
C CYS A 182 5.88 25.28 -6.33
N PHE A 183 6.33 24.61 -7.38
CA PHE A 183 7.42 25.08 -8.24
C PHE A 183 6.97 26.11 -9.28
N LYS A 184 7.93 26.93 -9.74
CA LYS A 184 7.66 28.04 -10.66
C LYS A 184 7.19 27.57 -12.04
N ARG A 185 7.75 26.47 -12.57
CA ARG A 185 7.49 26.04 -13.95
C ARG A 185 6.56 24.84 -14.06
N ALA A 186 6.65 23.90 -13.14
CA ALA A 186 5.84 22.68 -13.17
C ALA A 186 5.29 22.36 -11.78
N PRO A 187 4.46 23.25 -11.19
CA PRO A 187 3.88 22.97 -9.88
C PRO A 187 3.01 21.72 -9.94
N HIS A 188 3.18 20.84 -8.97
CA HIS A 188 2.45 19.58 -8.88
C HIS A 188 2.34 19.10 -7.44
N TYR A 189 1.49 18.11 -7.22
CA TYR A 189 1.42 17.41 -5.94
C TYR A 189 1.42 15.91 -6.16
N HIS A 190 1.85 15.17 -5.13
CA HIS A 190 2.02 13.73 -5.17
C HIS A 190 1.01 13.06 -4.23
N TYR A 191 0.32 12.04 -4.72
CA TYR A 191 -0.33 11.06 -3.85
C TYR A 191 0.62 9.89 -3.61
N GLY A 192 0.95 9.63 -2.36
CA GLY A 192 1.73 8.46 -2.00
C GLY A 192 3.06 8.81 -1.34
N PRO A 193 3.84 7.77 -1.07
CA PRO A 193 4.19 6.69 -1.98
C PRO A 193 3.20 5.55 -2.20
N ARG A 194 2.25 5.34 -1.28
CA ARG A 194 1.23 4.28 -1.40
C ARG A 194 0.42 4.35 -2.70
N ALA A 195 0.11 5.56 -3.17
CA ALA A 195 -0.48 5.80 -4.50
C ALA A 195 0.56 6.08 -5.61
N LYS A 196 1.69 5.36 -5.59
CA LYS A 196 2.78 5.38 -6.61
C LYS A 196 3.45 6.72 -6.83
N ASN A 197 3.36 7.61 -5.84
CA ASN A 197 3.85 8.96 -5.99
C ASN A 197 3.22 9.62 -7.24
N GLN A 198 1.91 9.41 -7.43
CA GLN A 198 1.17 9.92 -8.59
C GLN A 198 1.26 11.45 -8.59
N ARG A 199 1.84 12.00 -9.66
CA ARG A 199 1.97 13.45 -9.86
C ARG A 199 0.76 14.04 -10.53
N MET A 200 0.21 15.09 -9.91
CA MET A 200 -0.87 15.89 -10.45
C MET A 200 -0.36 17.30 -10.68
N TYR A 201 -0.16 17.66 -11.95
CA TYR A 201 0.31 19.00 -12.33
C TYR A 201 -0.82 20.02 -12.24
N LEU A 202 -0.53 21.18 -11.67
CA LEU A 202 -1.46 22.30 -11.62
C LEU A 202 -1.45 23.03 -12.95
N ASP A 203 -2.65 23.37 -13.43
CA ASP A 203 -2.80 24.36 -14.50
C ASP A 203 -2.58 25.75 -13.92
N GLN A 204 -1.42 26.34 -14.21
CA GLN A 204 -1.07 27.69 -13.75
C GLN A 204 -1.93 28.79 -14.37
N THR A 205 -2.69 28.50 -15.43
CA THR A 205 -3.68 29.45 -15.98
C THR A 205 -4.90 29.54 -15.07
N ALA A 206 -5.35 28.39 -14.54
CA ALA A 206 -6.48 28.31 -13.62
C ALA A 206 -6.09 28.68 -12.18
N SER A 207 -4.88 28.27 -11.76
CA SER A 207 -4.33 28.47 -10.42
C SER A 207 -2.92 29.08 -10.52
N PRO A 208 -2.80 30.41 -10.71
CA PRO A 208 -1.52 31.06 -11.00
C PRO A 208 -0.54 31.08 -9.81
N ASP A 209 -1.04 30.95 -8.59
CA ASP A 209 -0.25 30.85 -7.38
C ASP A 209 -0.42 29.45 -6.76
N SER A 210 0.53 28.57 -7.03
CA SER A 210 0.50 27.18 -6.57
C SER A 210 0.66 27.06 -5.06
N LEU A 211 1.44 27.94 -4.43
CA LEU A 211 1.64 27.93 -2.99
C LEU A 211 0.34 28.33 -2.30
N LYS A 212 -0.26 29.45 -2.72
CA LYS A 212 -1.56 29.87 -2.21
C LYS A 212 -2.62 28.81 -2.43
N TRP A 213 -2.65 28.17 -3.60
CA TRP A 213 -3.58 27.08 -3.88
C TRP A 213 -3.42 25.91 -2.89
N ALA A 214 -2.18 25.49 -2.60
CA ALA A 214 -1.90 24.41 -1.67
C ALA A 214 -2.35 24.76 -0.24
N LEU A 215 -2.03 25.97 0.22
CA LEU A 215 -2.44 26.47 1.53
C LEU A 215 -3.97 26.56 1.66
N ASP A 216 -4.67 27.10 0.65
CA ASP A 216 -6.12 27.18 0.63
C ASP A 216 -6.77 25.78 0.64
N LEU A 217 -6.18 24.80 -0.05
CA LEU A 217 -6.63 23.42 -0.05
C LEU A 217 -6.50 22.77 1.34
N LEU A 218 -5.35 22.95 1.99
CA LEU A 218 -5.07 22.41 3.33
C LEU A 218 -5.98 23.06 4.38
N ASN A 219 -6.09 24.40 4.36
CA ASN A 219 -7.01 25.16 5.21
C ASN A 219 -8.48 24.80 4.95
N GLY A 220 -8.82 24.40 3.73
CA GLY A 220 -10.15 23.93 3.34
C GLY A 220 -10.50 22.50 3.81
N GLY A 221 -9.65 21.87 4.63
CA GLY A 221 -9.89 20.54 5.20
C GLY A 221 -9.76 19.40 4.20
N LYS A 222 -9.09 19.61 3.06
CA LYS A 222 -8.96 18.58 2.01
C LYS A 222 -7.86 17.55 2.29
N LEU A 223 -7.04 17.76 3.31
CA LEU A 223 -5.98 16.83 3.69
C LEU A 223 -6.52 15.42 4.00
N GLY A 224 -7.59 15.30 4.78
CA GLY A 224 -8.18 14.00 5.15
C GLY A 224 -8.57 13.15 3.94
N PRO A 225 -9.46 13.64 3.06
CA PRO A 225 -9.79 12.94 1.82
C PRO A 225 -8.60 12.64 0.91
N MET A 226 -7.56 13.50 0.92
CA MET A 226 -6.34 13.24 0.16
C MET A 226 -5.51 12.09 0.75
N LEU A 227 -5.40 12.02 2.08
CA LEU A 227 -4.76 10.90 2.78
C LEU A 227 -5.49 9.59 2.53
N GLU A 228 -6.82 9.58 2.58
CA GLU A 228 -7.63 8.39 2.23
C GLU A 228 -7.32 7.92 0.82
N LYS A 229 -7.35 8.82 -0.16
CA LYS A 229 -7.01 8.50 -1.55
C LYS A 229 -5.56 8.01 -1.70
N ALA A 230 -4.64 8.56 -0.93
CA ALA A 230 -3.26 8.11 -0.92
C ALA A 230 -3.07 6.76 -0.21
N GLY A 231 -4.09 6.17 0.43
CA GLY A 231 -3.98 4.89 1.13
C GLY A 231 -3.56 5.02 2.61
N TYR A 232 -3.79 6.19 3.21
CA TYR A 232 -3.48 6.51 4.62
C TYR A 232 -4.77 6.81 5.41
N ALA A 233 -5.77 5.93 5.31
CA ALA A 233 -7.06 6.10 5.98
C ALA A 233 -6.93 6.18 7.51
N ASP A 234 -5.97 5.46 8.13
CA ASP A 234 -5.70 5.57 9.57
C ASP A 234 -5.30 7.00 9.95
N HIS A 235 -4.31 7.58 9.27
CA HIS A 235 -3.88 8.97 9.50
C HIS A 235 -5.02 9.94 9.28
N ALA A 236 -5.81 9.76 8.22
CA ALA A 236 -6.98 10.58 7.92
C ALA A 236 -8.01 10.55 9.07
N SER A 237 -8.29 9.37 9.61
CA SER A 237 -9.28 9.19 10.69
C SER A 237 -8.87 9.84 12.02
N ARG A 238 -7.56 10.05 12.22
CA ARG A 238 -7.00 10.65 13.44
C ARG A 238 -6.76 12.15 13.33
N LEU A 239 -7.00 12.76 12.16
CA LEU A 239 -6.84 14.20 11.99
C LEU A 239 -7.79 14.97 12.91
N ASN A 240 -7.27 16.01 13.55
CA ASN A 240 -8.07 16.97 14.30
C ASN A 240 -8.12 18.29 13.52
N PRO A 241 -9.30 18.72 13.01
CA PRO A 241 -9.41 19.94 12.21
C PRO A 241 -8.90 21.21 12.92
N THR A 242 -9.07 21.31 14.25
CA THR A 242 -8.60 22.46 15.02
C THR A 242 -7.07 22.49 15.07
N ILE A 243 -6.45 21.37 15.42
CA ILE A 243 -4.98 21.26 15.46
C ILE A 243 -4.39 21.55 14.08
N LEU A 244 -5.00 21.03 13.02
CA LEU A 244 -4.55 21.30 11.66
C LEU A 244 -4.59 22.79 11.33
N LEU A 245 -5.69 23.49 11.62
CA LEU A 245 -5.82 24.92 11.33
C LEU A 245 -4.80 25.76 12.13
N GLU A 246 -4.59 25.44 13.41
CA GLU A 246 -3.58 26.09 14.24
C GLU A 246 -2.16 25.87 13.68
N SER A 247 -1.83 24.64 13.28
CA SER A 247 -0.54 24.34 12.64
C SER A 247 -0.38 25.08 11.31
N MET A 248 -1.45 25.24 10.53
CA MET A 248 -1.41 25.94 9.24
C MET A 248 -1.10 27.44 9.36
N GLU A 249 -1.34 28.07 10.52
CA GLU A 249 -0.91 29.45 10.78
C GLU A 249 0.63 29.58 10.82
N THR A 250 1.33 28.50 11.14
CA THR A 250 2.81 28.46 11.13
C THR A 250 3.36 28.06 9.76
N VAL A 251 2.59 27.30 8.98
CA VAL A 251 2.97 26.87 7.64
C VAL A 251 2.81 27.98 6.58
N SER A 252 1.86 28.90 6.80
CA SER A 252 1.48 29.98 5.87
C SER A 252 2.36 31.23 6.03
#